data_AF-A0A7K8WRN7-F1
#
_entry.id   AF-A0A7K8WRN7-F1
#
_cell.length_a   1.000
_cell.length_b   1.000
_cell.length_c   1.000
_cell.angle_alpha   90.00
_cell.angle_beta   90.00
_cell.angle_gamma   90.00
#
_symmetry.space_group_name_H-M   'P 1'
#
loop_
_entity.id
_entity.type
_entity.pdbx_description
1 polymer ?
#
loop_
_entity_poly.entity_id
_entity_poly.type
_entity_poly.pdbx_seq_one_letter_code
_entity_poly.pdbx_strand_id
1 'polypeptide(L)'
;EDELDRDPHGLNAHLQLGFEDVIAEPQLTHSFDKVWICSHALFELSKYVIYKVLTLVLAVPLALVVGIVFAALSCLHIWIVVPFVKTCLMVLPSVQTVWKSLTDVFVVPFFQSLGRCFAMVNIRLDQE
;
A
#
# COMPACT_ATOMS: atom_id res chain seq x y z
N GLU A 1 -3.23 13.53 -27.95
CA GLU A 1 -3.16 13.00 -26.57
C GLU A 1 -1.71 12.82 -26.27
N ASP A 2 -1.16 13.61 -25.34
CA ASP A 2 0.26 13.66 -25.06
C ASP A 2 0.77 12.26 -24.68
N GLU A 3 1.63 11.67 -25.52
CA GLU A 3 2.45 10.53 -25.14
C GLU A 3 3.38 11.00 -24.02
N LEU A 4 2.90 10.87 -22.78
CA LEU A 4 3.72 10.96 -21.58
C LEU A 4 4.91 10.05 -21.78
N ASP A 5 6.09 10.65 -21.91
CA ASP A 5 7.36 9.94 -22.00
C ASP A 5 7.40 8.91 -20.88
N ARG A 6 7.47 7.63 -21.27
CA ARG A 6 7.35 6.51 -20.35
C ARG A 6 8.62 6.34 -19.50
N ASP A 7 9.68 7.05 -19.88
CA ASP A 7 10.94 7.12 -19.16
C ASP A 7 11.39 8.58 -18.98
N PRO A 8 10.69 9.39 -18.15
CA PRO A 8 10.96 10.82 -18.00
C PRO A 8 12.36 11.13 -17.43
N HIS A 9 13.04 10.11 -16.88
CA HIS A 9 14.39 10.22 -16.32
C HIS A 9 15.46 9.57 -17.22
N GLY A 10 15.09 9.04 -18.39
CA GLY A 10 16.03 8.45 -19.35
C GLY A 10 16.85 7.26 -18.81
N LEU A 11 16.35 6.57 -17.77
CA LEU A 11 17.08 5.49 -17.11
C LEU A 11 17.14 4.21 -17.96
N ASN A 12 16.19 4.07 -18.90
CA ASN A 12 15.96 2.91 -19.73
C ASN A 12 16.39 3.13 -21.18
N ALA A 13 17.28 4.10 -21.44
CA ALA A 13 17.82 4.36 -22.78
C ALA A 13 18.40 3.09 -23.44
N HIS A 14 18.94 2.15 -22.64
CA HIS A 14 19.46 0.87 -23.11
C HIS A 14 18.39 -0.13 -23.60
N LEU A 15 17.11 0.11 -23.31
CA LEU A 15 15.97 -0.72 -23.74
C LEU A 15 15.26 -0.14 -24.98
N GLN A 16 15.74 0.98 -25.53
CA GLN A 16 15.24 1.52 -26.79
C GLN A 16 15.74 0.65 -27.94
N LEU A 17 14.94 -0.33 -28.33
CA LEU A 17 15.22 -1.19 -29.48
C LEU A 17 14.63 -0.54 -30.74
N GLY A 18 15.50 -0.08 -31.63
CA GLY A 18 15.12 0.42 -32.96
C GLY A 18 14.87 -0.72 -33.95
N PHE A 19 14.19 -0.41 -35.05
CA PHE A 19 14.08 -1.33 -36.20
C PHE A 19 15.48 -1.69 -36.73
N GLU A 20 16.38 -0.71 -36.72
CA GLU A 20 17.77 -0.83 -37.14
C GLU A 20 18.60 -1.81 -36.31
N ASP A 21 18.30 -1.94 -35.01
CA ASP A 21 19.05 -2.82 -34.11
C ASP A 21 18.62 -4.29 -34.20
N VAL A 22 17.43 -4.57 -34.76
CA VAL A 22 16.82 -5.90 -34.73
C VAL A 22 16.71 -6.52 -36.12
N ILE A 23 16.31 -5.75 -37.15
CA ILE A 23 15.89 -6.30 -38.45
C ILE A 23 16.57 -5.60 -39.64
N ALA A 24 17.15 -4.40 -39.49
CA ALA A 24 17.68 -3.69 -40.66
C ALA A 24 18.91 -4.35 -41.28
N GLU A 25 18.92 -4.35 -42.61
CA GLU A 25 20.08 -4.68 -43.43
C GLU A 25 21.11 -3.51 -43.45
N PRO A 26 22.42 -3.77 -43.59
CA PRO A 26 23.43 -2.72 -43.69
C PRO A 26 23.22 -1.84 -44.93
N GLN A 27 23.39 -0.52 -44.75
CA GLN A 27 23.01 0.52 -45.73
C GLN A 27 23.66 0.44 -47.12
N LEU A 28 24.64 -0.45 -47.31
CA LEU A 28 25.34 -0.66 -48.58
C LEU A 28 24.66 -1.66 -49.52
N THR A 29 23.57 -2.32 -49.10
CA THR A 29 22.86 -3.33 -49.89
C THR A 29 21.34 -3.13 -49.80
N HIS A 30 20.85 -1.96 -50.23
CA HIS A 30 19.43 -1.64 -50.12
C HIS A 30 18.59 -2.49 -51.09
N SER A 31 17.87 -3.49 -50.56
CA SER A 31 16.83 -4.20 -51.30
C SER A 31 15.55 -3.33 -51.36
N PHE A 32 14.89 -3.28 -52.52
CA PHE A 32 13.66 -2.55 -52.87
C PHE A 32 13.01 -1.67 -51.77
N ASP A 33 12.95 -0.34 -51.97
CA ASP A 33 12.35 0.66 -51.06
C ASP A 33 10.97 0.28 -50.48
N LYS A 34 10.16 -0.46 -51.24
CA LYS A 34 8.82 -0.90 -50.81
C LYS A 34 8.85 -1.95 -49.71
N VAL A 35 9.86 -2.81 -49.70
CA VAL A 35 10.06 -3.83 -48.65
C VAL A 35 10.47 -3.14 -47.36
N TRP A 36 11.38 -2.16 -47.44
CA TRP A 36 11.86 -1.37 -46.30
C TRP A 36 10.73 -0.61 -45.56
N ILE A 37 9.87 0.11 -46.30
CA ILE A 37 8.71 0.79 -45.69
C ILE A 37 7.76 -0.22 -45.04
N CYS A 38 7.52 -1.36 -45.68
CA CYS A 38 6.60 -2.36 -45.16
C CYS A 38 7.14 -3.03 -43.89
N SER A 39 8.42 -3.37 -43.85
CA SER A 39 9.07 -3.97 -42.67
C SER A 39 9.10 -3.01 -41.49
N HIS A 40 9.40 -1.73 -41.72
CA HIS A 40 9.39 -0.71 -40.67
C HIS A 40 7.97 -0.50 -40.10
N ALA A 41 6.97 -0.40 -40.98
CA ALA A 41 5.58 -0.24 -40.56
C ALA A 41 5.05 -1.46 -39.78
N LEU A 42 5.40 -2.68 -40.23
CA LEU A 42 4.99 -3.91 -39.56
C LEU A 42 5.68 -4.07 -38.20
N PHE A 43 6.95 -3.67 -38.08
CA PHE A 43 7.70 -3.70 -36.83
C PHE A 43 7.07 -2.79 -35.77
N GLU A 44 6.82 -1.52 -36.09
CA GLU A 44 6.18 -0.57 -35.17
C GLU A 44 4.79 -1.03 -34.72
N LEU A 45 3.98 -1.54 -35.66
CA LEU A 45 2.67 -2.11 -35.34
C LEU A 45 2.78 -3.34 -34.43
N SER A 46 3.72 -4.24 -34.71
CA SER A 46 3.92 -5.46 -33.92
C SER A 46 4.34 -5.14 -32.48
N LYS A 47 5.27 -4.20 -32.28
CA LYS A 47 5.70 -3.73 -30.95
C LYS A 47 4.51 -3.20 -30.16
N TYR A 48 3.69 -2.34 -30.77
CA TYR A 48 2.52 -1.77 -30.13
C TYR A 48 1.49 -2.84 -29.73
N VAL A 49 1.16 -3.74 -30.66
CA VAL A 49 0.15 -4.78 -30.44
C VAL A 49 0.63 -5.79 -29.39
N ILE A 50 1.88 -6.26 -29.47
CA ILE A 50 2.44 -7.21 -28.50
C ILE A 50 2.44 -6.60 -27.10
N TYR A 51 2.86 -5.33 -26.96
CA TYR A 51 2.86 -4.66 -25.66
C TYR A 51 1.44 -4.59 -25.06
N LYS A 52 0.43 -4.24 -25.86
CA LYS A 52 -0.97 -4.16 -25.42
C LYS A 52 -1.55 -5.53 -25.06
N VAL A 53 -1.31 -6.54 -25.91
CA VAL A 53 -1.78 -7.92 -25.67
C VAL A 53 -1.13 -8.50 -24.42
N LEU A 54 0.19 -8.37 -24.26
CA LEU A 54 0.91 -8.87 -23.10
C LEU A 54 0.42 -8.18 -21.82
N THR A 55 0.21 -6.86 -21.87
CA THR A 55 -0.34 -6.11 -20.73
C THR A 55 -1.74 -6.61 -20.37
N LEU A 56 -2.61 -6.85 -21.35
CA LEU A 56 -3.97 -7.34 -21.10
C LEU A 56 -3.95 -8.75 -20.52
N VAL A 57 -3.16 -9.66 -21.10
CA VAL A 57 -3.03 -11.04 -20.66
C VAL A 57 -2.48 -11.14 -19.23
N LEU A 58 -1.62 -10.23 -18.80
CA LEU A 58 -1.09 -10.20 -17.44
C LEU A 58 -1.98 -9.42 -16.47
N ALA A 59 -2.58 -8.31 -16.90
CA ALA A 59 -3.40 -7.45 -16.05
C ALA A 59 -4.72 -8.11 -15.66
N VAL A 60 -5.39 -8.80 -16.59
CA VAL A 60 -6.68 -9.47 -16.33
C VAL A 60 -6.59 -10.53 -15.22
N PRO A 61 -5.67 -11.53 -15.26
CA PRO A 61 -5.58 -12.52 -14.20
C PRO A 61 -5.14 -11.89 -12.87
N LEU A 62 -4.24 -10.91 -12.88
CA LEU A 62 -3.84 -10.21 -11.67
C LEU A 62 -5.01 -9.47 -11.03
N ALA A 63 -5.81 -8.77 -11.83
CA ALA A 63 -7.02 -8.08 -11.38
C ALA A 63 -8.04 -9.06 -10.79
N LEU A 64 -8.21 -10.25 -11.39
CA LEU A 64 -9.08 -11.29 -10.83
C LEU A 64 -8.59 -11.79 -9.47
N VAL A 65 -7.29 -12.07 -9.32
CA VAL A 65 -6.71 -12.51 -8.03
C VAL A 65 -6.92 -11.45 -6.96
N VAL A 66 -6.60 -10.19 -7.25
CA VAL A 66 -6.80 -9.07 -6.31
C VAL A 66 -8.28 -8.91 -5.97
N GLY A 67 -9.17 -9.03 -6.97
CA GLY A 67 -10.62 -8.96 -6.78
C GLY A 67 -11.14 -10.05 -5.84
N ILE A 68 -10.67 -11.29 -5.99
CA ILE A 68 -11.06 -12.41 -5.11
C ILE A 68 -10.56 -12.17 -3.68
N VAL A 69 -9.30 -11.74 -3.51
CA VAL A 69 -8.75 -11.39 -2.20
C VAL A 69 -9.56 -10.27 -1.54
N PHE A 70 -9.89 -9.23 -2.29
CA PHE A 70 -10.71 -8.13 -1.80
C PHE A 70 -12.11 -8.58 -1.40
N ALA A 71 -12.75 -9.46 -2.18
CA ALA A 71 -14.05 -10.02 -1.85
C ALA A 71 -14.01 -10.87 -0.56
N ALA A 72 -12.98 -11.70 -0.41
CA ALA A 72 -12.78 -12.52 0.79
C ALA A 72 -12.55 -11.66 2.04
N LEU A 73 -11.70 -10.63 1.94
CA LEU A 73 -11.47 -9.67 3.02
C LEU A 73 -12.74 -8.89 3.37
N SER A 74 -13.52 -8.48 2.37
CA SER A 74 -14.80 -7.79 2.58
C SER A 74 -15.81 -8.67 3.30
N CYS A 75 -15.90 -9.96 2.92
CA CYS A 75 -16.71 -10.96 3.59
C CYS A 75 -16.27 -11.12 5.06
N LEU A 76 -14.99 -11.36 5.30
CA LEU A 76 -14.43 -11.47 6.66
C LEU A 76 -14.72 -10.22 7.49
N HIS A 77 -14.58 -9.03 6.90
CA HIS A 77 -14.83 -7.78 7.60
C HIS A 77 -16.28 -7.66 8.05
N ILE A 78 -17.24 -7.89 7.16
CA ILE A 78 -18.68 -7.77 7.46
C ILE A 78 -19.13 -8.81 8.48
N TRP A 79 -18.71 -10.07 8.29
CA TRP A 79 -19.24 -11.20 9.06
C TRP A 79 -18.50 -11.48 10.36
N ILE A 80 -17.21 -11.15 10.44
CA ILE A 80 -16.38 -11.45 11.62
C ILE A 80 -15.92 -10.18 12.31
N VAL A 81 -15.31 -9.24 11.58
CA VAL A 81 -14.70 -8.05 12.20
C VAL A 81 -15.76 -7.12 12.78
N VAL A 82 -16.81 -6.80 12.04
CA VAL A 82 -17.89 -5.92 12.52
C VAL A 82 -18.56 -6.45 13.79
N PRO A 83 -19.07 -7.70 13.85
CA PRO A 83 -19.66 -8.20 15.09
C PRO A 83 -18.64 -8.30 16.22
N PHE A 84 -17.39 -8.72 15.94
CA PHE A 84 -16.33 -8.75 16.94
C PHE A 84 -16.08 -7.37 17.56
N VAL A 85 -15.95 -6.33 16.74
CA VAL A 85 -15.78 -4.95 17.21
C VAL A 85 -17.00 -4.50 18.03
N LYS A 86 -18.22 -4.81 17.59
CA LYS A 86 -19.43 -4.50 18.37
C LYS A 86 -19.43 -5.21 19.72
N THR A 87 -19.05 -6.48 19.79
CA THR A 87 -18.94 -7.24 21.05
C THR A 87 -17.86 -6.64 21.97
N CYS A 88 -16.68 -6.31 21.44
CA CYS A 88 -15.63 -5.65 22.20
C CYS A 88 -16.12 -4.32 22.79
N LEU A 89 -16.83 -3.51 22.00
CA LEU A 89 -17.42 -2.24 22.46
C LEU A 89 -18.52 -2.45 23.53
N MET A 90 -19.26 -3.57 23.49
CA MET A 90 -20.23 -3.90 24.55
C MET A 90 -19.56 -4.37 25.84
N VAL A 91 -18.40 -5.02 25.76
CA VAL A 91 -17.63 -5.49 26.92
C VAL A 91 -16.83 -4.35 27.57
N LEU A 92 -16.40 -3.36 26.77
CA LEU A 92 -15.60 -2.21 27.24
C LEU A 92 -16.17 -1.52 28.49
N PRO A 93 -17.47 -1.15 28.58
CA PRO A 93 -18.07 -0.52 29.76
C PRO A 93 -17.97 -1.38 31.02
N SER A 94 -18.08 -2.70 30.88
CA SER A 94 -17.94 -3.64 32.00
C SER A 94 -16.50 -3.66 32.51
N VAL A 95 -15.52 -3.73 31.59
CA VAL A 95 -14.10 -3.66 31.93
C VAL A 95 -13.77 -2.31 32.58
N GLN A 96 -14.30 -1.20 32.05
CA GLN A 96 -14.13 0.13 32.64
C GLN A 96 -14.68 0.21 34.06
N THR A 97 -15.84 -0.41 34.32
CA THR A 97 -16.45 -0.45 35.66
C THR A 97 -15.59 -1.24 36.64
N VAL A 98 -15.12 -2.43 36.24
CA VAL A 98 -14.22 -3.26 37.05
C VAL A 98 -12.90 -2.52 37.31
N TRP A 99 -12.33 -1.89 36.28
CA TRP A 99 -11.10 -1.13 36.39
C TRP A 99 -11.24 0.08 37.32
N LYS A 100 -12.36 0.80 37.24
CA LYS A 100 -12.66 1.91 38.13
C LYS A 100 -12.80 1.42 39.57
N SER A 101 -13.48 0.30 39.81
CA SER A 101 -13.61 -0.31 41.14
C SER A 101 -12.25 -0.74 41.71
N LEU A 102 -11.41 -1.38 40.90
CA LEU A 102 -10.05 -1.76 41.30
C LEU A 102 -9.21 -0.53 41.68
N THR A 103 -9.29 0.53 40.87
CA THR A 103 -8.57 1.77 41.13
C THR A 103 -9.06 2.44 42.43
N ASP A 104 -10.36 2.42 42.68
CA ASP A 104 -10.94 3.00 43.90
C ASP A 104 -10.56 2.21 45.17
N VAL A 105 -10.49 0.87 45.08
CA VAL A 105 -10.18 0.01 46.24
C VAL A 105 -8.68 -0.05 46.54
N PHE A 106 -7.81 0.03 45.54
CA PHE A 106 -6.36 -0.12 45.73
C PHE A 106 -5.61 1.19 45.60
N VAL A 107 -5.81 1.89 44.49
CA VAL A 107 -5.00 3.04 44.11
C VAL A 107 -5.35 4.24 44.98
N VAL A 108 -6.64 4.55 45.16
CA VAL A 108 -7.08 5.69 45.98
C VAL A 108 -6.59 5.61 47.44
N PRO A 109 -6.84 4.54 48.22
CA PRO A 109 -6.39 4.48 49.60
C PRO A 109 -4.87 4.40 49.74
N PHE A 110 -4.16 3.79 48.76
CA PHE A 110 -2.70 3.77 48.74
C PHE A 110 -2.12 5.18 48.61
N PHE A 111 -2.59 5.95 47.62
CA PHE A 111 -2.14 7.32 47.42
C PHE A 111 -2.60 8.27 48.53
N GLN A 112 -3.78 8.07 49.11
CA GLN A 112 -4.21 8.81 50.29
C GLN A 112 -3.32 8.53 51.51
N SER A 113 -2.93 7.28 51.72
CA SER A 113 -2.04 6.89 52.82
C SER A 113 -0.65 7.49 52.64
N LEU A 114 -0.08 7.41 51.44
CA LEU A 114 1.19 8.08 51.11
C LEU A 114 1.10 9.60 51.29
N GLY A 115 0.02 10.22 50.82
CA GLY A 115 -0.23 11.65 50.99
C GLY A 115 -0.30 12.06 52.46
N ARG A 116 -0.91 11.25 53.33
CA ARG A 116 -0.93 11.49 54.79
C ARG A 116 0.44 11.30 55.43
N CYS A 117 1.22 10.31 55.01
CA CYS A 117 2.59 10.14 55.49
C CYS A 117 3.46 11.35 55.15
N PHE A 118 3.35 11.90 53.93
CA PHE A 118 4.09 13.10 53.54
C PHE A 118 3.54 14.39 54.17
N ALA A 119 2.23 14.51 54.35
CA ALA A 119 1.61 15.67 55.01
C ALA A 119 1.93 15.75 56.52
N MET A 120 2.19 14.61 57.17
CA MET A 120 2.68 14.57 58.56
C MET A 120 4.10 15.16 58.69
N VAL A 121 4.88 15.17 57.61
CA VAL A 121 6.17 15.89 57.53
C VAL A 121 5.88 17.38 57.27
N ASN A 122 5.12 18.01 58.17
CA ASN A 122 4.91 19.45 58.16
C ASN A 122 6.16 20.11 58.76
N ILE A 123 7.07 20.55 57.89
CA ILE A 123 8.25 21.33 58.27
C ILE A 123 7.75 22.70 58.71
N ARG A 124 7.60 22.91 60.02
CA ARG A 124 7.44 24.25 60.60
C ARG A 124 8.77 24.98 60.38
N LEU A 125 8.82 25.82 59.36
CA LEU A 125 9.82 26.87 59.26
C LEU A 125 9.52 27.87 60.37
N ASP A 126 10.28 27.79 61.45
CA ASP A 126 10.32 28.81 62.48
C ASP A 126 10.87 30.07 61.80
N GLN A 127 10.01 31.08 61.66
CA GLN A 127 10.39 32.35 61.05
C GLN A 127 10.98 33.22 62.15
N GLU A 128 12.30 33.37 62.11
CA GLU A 128 13.08 34.30 62.93
C GLU A 128 12.55 35.74 62.86
#